data_AF-A0A8H3AWA4-F1
#
_entry.id   AF-A0A8H3AWA4-F1
#
_cell.length_a   1.000
_cell.length_b   1.000
_cell.length_c   1.000
_cell.angle_alpha   90.00
_cell.angle_beta   90.00
_cell.angle_gamma   90.00
#
_symmetry.space_group_name_H-M   'P 1'
#
loop_
_entity.id
_entity.type
_entity.pdbx_description
1 polymer ?
#
loop_
_entity_poly.entity_id
_entity_poly.type
_entity_poly.pdbx_seq_one_letter_code
_entity_poly.pdbx_strand_id
1 'polypeptide(L)'
;MGGKQSVPKISAQDRAIVDLKNQRDEVKRYRKRIQIILDREHAIAKEALANGNKRVALIALRKRKYQESMLQKTDGQLETLESLVSSIEFALVEKDIMFGLQQGNQVLKALHAEMSLEDVEKLMEETAEAVAYQNEIDQMLTSRMTVDEEEAVQKELAELQAEALGSAPIHEPSPPEPVKLPSVPTTEPAQEEPAKESEQRVALPA
;
A
#
# COMPACT_ATOMS: atom_id res chain seq x y z
N MET A 1 -1.62 -39.36 37.11
CA MET A 1 -2.68 -38.87 36.20
C MET A 1 -2.00 -38.29 34.97
N GLY A 2 -1.86 -39.09 33.90
CA GLY A 2 -1.21 -38.66 32.66
C GLY A 2 -2.12 -37.74 31.87
N GLY A 3 -1.71 -36.48 31.71
CA GLY A 3 -2.37 -35.53 30.84
C GLY A 3 -2.34 -36.04 29.40
N LYS A 4 -3.49 -36.39 28.85
CA LYS A 4 -3.66 -36.59 27.40
C LYS A 4 -3.31 -35.25 26.75
N GLN A 5 -2.11 -35.16 26.17
CA GLN A 5 -1.75 -34.05 25.32
C GLN A 5 -2.77 -34.02 24.17
N SER A 6 -3.63 -33.01 24.15
CA SER A 6 -4.56 -32.78 23.06
C SER A 6 -3.73 -32.48 21.82
N VAL A 7 -3.67 -33.44 20.90
CA VAL A 7 -3.05 -33.24 19.59
C VAL A 7 -3.72 -32.02 18.97
N PRO A 8 -2.98 -31.01 18.50
CA PRO A 8 -3.58 -29.83 17.88
C PRO A 8 -4.45 -30.28 16.72
N LYS A 9 -5.72 -29.86 16.72
CA LYS A 9 -6.67 -30.19 15.65
C LYS A 9 -6.22 -29.47 14.40
N ILE A 10 -5.60 -30.21 13.47
CA ILE A 10 -5.20 -29.71 12.16
C ILE A 10 -6.46 -29.19 11.47
N SER A 11 -6.48 -27.88 11.18
CA SER A 11 -7.63 -27.25 10.56
C SER A 11 -7.66 -27.54 9.06
N ALA A 12 -8.83 -27.37 8.42
CA ALA A 12 -8.94 -27.52 6.97
C ALA A 12 -8.02 -26.54 6.21
N GLN A 13 -7.82 -25.35 6.80
CA GLN A 13 -6.89 -24.32 6.32
C GLN A 13 -5.44 -24.80 6.34
N ASP A 14 -5.01 -25.44 7.43
CA ASP A 14 -3.62 -25.94 7.56
C ASP A 14 -3.32 -27.01 6.50
N ARG A 15 -4.29 -27.88 6.22
CA ARG A 15 -4.17 -28.88 5.14
C ARG A 15 -4.04 -28.22 3.78
N ALA A 16 -4.87 -27.23 3.48
CA ALA A 16 -4.81 -26.50 2.21
C ALA A 16 -3.46 -25.76 2.03
N ILE A 17 -2.90 -25.19 3.09
CA ILE A 17 -1.57 -24.55 3.07
C ILE A 17 -0.48 -25.58 2.79
N VAL A 18 -0.54 -26.74 3.43
CA VAL A 18 0.41 -27.83 3.20
C VAL A 18 0.32 -28.32 1.75
N ASP A 19 -0.89 -28.49 1.22
CA ASP A 19 -1.10 -28.93 -0.16
C ASP A 19 -0.54 -27.93 -1.17
N LEU A 20 -0.74 -26.62 -0.96
CA LEU A 20 -0.16 -25.57 -1.78
C LEU A 20 1.39 -25.58 -1.72
N LYS A 21 1.97 -25.76 -0.52
CA LYS A 21 3.42 -25.86 -0.35
C LYS A 21 3.98 -27.10 -1.06
N ASN A 22 3.28 -28.24 -0.98
CA ASN A 22 3.64 -29.45 -1.69
C ASN A 22 3.60 -29.24 -3.22
N GLN A 23 2.55 -28.58 -3.73
CA GLN A 23 2.43 -28.25 -5.15
C GLN A 23 3.59 -27.35 -5.61
N ARG A 24 3.91 -26.30 -4.85
CA ARG A 24 5.07 -25.45 -5.13
C ARG A 24 6.37 -26.26 -5.22
N ASP A 25 6.58 -27.21 -4.31
CA ASP A 25 7.80 -28.02 -4.27
C ASP A 25 7.84 -29.07 -5.41
N GLU A 26 6.69 -29.59 -5.84
CA GLU A 26 6.57 -30.40 -7.07
C GLU A 26 6.89 -29.57 -8.31
N VAL A 27 6.38 -28.34 -8.42
CA VAL A 27 6.69 -27.41 -9.52
C VAL A 27 8.19 -27.09 -9.56
N LYS A 28 8.83 -26.84 -8.40
CA LYS A 28 10.30 -26.67 -8.32
C LYS A 28 11.07 -27.90 -8.80
N ARG A 29 10.61 -29.11 -8.45
CA ARG A 29 11.21 -30.36 -8.93
C ARG A 29 10.99 -30.55 -10.43
N TYR A 30 9.83 -30.19 -10.96
CA TYR A 30 9.55 -30.23 -12.39
C TYR A 30 10.42 -29.25 -13.17
N ARG A 31 10.58 -28.01 -12.69
CA ARG A 31 11.52 -27.01 -13.24
C ARG A 31 12.94 -27.56 -13.36
N LYS A 32 13.47 -28.16 -12.29
CA LYS A 32 14.81 -28.79 -12.29
C LYS A 32 14.92 -29.91 -13.32
N ARG A 33 13.88 -30.73 -13.48
CA ARG A 33 13.86 -31.80 -14.50
C ARG A 33 13.89 -31.22 -15.92
N ILE A 34 13.11 -30.18 -16.20
CA ILE A 34 13.13 -29.51 -17.52
C ILE A 34 14.51 -28.93 -17.80
N GLN A 35 15.15 -28.28 -16.83
CA GLN A 35 16.49 -27.71 -17.01
C GLN A 35 17.51 -28.77 -17.44
N ILE A 36 17.51 -29.93 -16.78
CA ILE A 36 18.41 -31.06 -17.13
C ILE A 36 18.15 -31.54 -18.56
N ILE A 37 16.88 -31.60 -18.98
CA ILE A 37 16.51 -31.99 -20.35
C ILE A 37 16.99 -30.95 -21.35
N LEU A 38 16.84 -29.66 -21.05
CA LEU A 38 17.25 -28.56 -21.90
C LEU A 38 18.77 -28.57 -22.12
N ASP A 39 19.55 -28.78 -21.06
CA ASP A 39 21.01 -28.89 -21.12
C ASP A 39 21.44 -30.09 -21.98
N ARG A 40 20.74 -31.23 -21.84
CA ARG A 40 20.96 -32.43 -22.68
C ARG A 40 20.63 -32.17 -24.16
N GLU A 41 19.50 -31.54 -24.46
CA GLU A 41 19.11 -31.20 -25.83
C GLU A 41 20.11 -30.23 -26.47
N HIS A 42 20.68 -29.32 -25.69
CA HIS A 42 21.73 -28.43 -26.14
C HIS A 42 23.04 -29.17 -26.43
N ALA A 43 23.44 -30.14 -25.60
CA ALA A 43 24.59 -30.99 -25.85
C ALA A 43 24.41 -31.82 -27.14
N ILE A 44 23.24 -32.46 -27.30
CA ILE A 44 22.90 -33.24 -28.51
C ILE A 44 22.92 -32.34 -29.76
N ALA A 45 22.42 -31.11 -29.67
CA ALA A 45 22.47 -30.16 -30.77
C ALA A 45 23.92 -29.81 -31.16
N LYS A 46 24.80 -29.60 -30.18
CA LYS A 46 26.24 -29.34 -30.41
C LYS A 46 26.93 -30.53 -31.07
N GLU A 47 26.71 -31.74 -30.56
CA GLU A 47 27.27 -32.97 -31.13
C GLU A 47 26.77 -33.21 -32.56
N ALA A 48 25.48 -33.01 -32.81
CA ALA A 48 24.90 -33.16 -34.14
C ALA A 48 25.49 -32.15 -35.15
N LEU A 49 25.79 -30.93 -34.72
CA LEU A 49 26.46 -29.93 -35.56
C LEU A 49 27.93 -30.31 -35.83
N ALA A 50 28.66 -30.81 -34.83
CA ALA A 50 30.03 -31.30 -34.99
C ALA A 50 30.11 -32.47 -36.00
N ASN A 51 29.11 -33.35 -35.98
CA ASN A 51 28.98 -34.47 -36.91
C ASN A 51 28.40 -34.08 -38.29
N GLY A 52 28.16 -32.79 -38.56
CA GLY A 52 27.62 -32.30 -39.84
C GLY A 52 26.13 -32.59 -40.08
N ASN A 53 25.42 -33.18 -39.11
CA ASN A 53 24.03 -33.63 -39.22
C ASN A 53 23.03 -32.51 -38.91
N LYS A 54 22.92 -31.53 -39.82
CA LYS A 54 22.04 -30.35 -39.68
C LYS A 54 20.58 -30.68 -39.38
N ARG A 55 20.04 -31.76 -39.97
CA ARG A 55 18.63 -32.17 -39.77
C ARG A 55 18.34 -32.55 -38.32
N VAL A 56 19.26 -33.28 -37.67
CA VAL A 56 19.12 -33.70 -36.27
C VAL A 56 19.28 -32.50 -35.33
N ALA A 57 20.26 -31.63 -35.60
CA ALA A 57 20.45 -30.39 -34.85
C ALA A 57 19.20 -29.49 -34.86
N LEU A 58 18.54 -29.33 -36.01
CA LEU A 58 17.30 -28.54 -36.12
C LEU A 58 16.16 -29.13 -35.27
N ILE A 59 16.02 -30.45 -35.24
CA ILE A 59 14.99 -31.11 -34.42
C ILE A 59 15.28 -30.91 -32.93
N ALA A 60 16.54 -31.08 -32.51
CA ALA A 60 16.96 -30.85 -31.12
C ALA A 60 16.70 -29.40 -30.68
N LEU A 61 17.02 -28.42 -31.53
CA LEU A 61 16.74 -27.00 -31.23
C LEU A 61 15.25 -26.68 -31.14
N ARG A 62 14.41 -27.31 -31.99
CA ARG A 62 12.94 -27.14 -31.89
C ARG A 62 12.40 -27.71 -30.58
N LYS A 63 12.87 -28.89 -30.16
CA LYS A 63 12.51 -29.46 -28.86
C LYS A 63 12.97 -28.55 -27.72
N ARG A 64 14.19 -28.00 -27.81
CA ARG A 64 14.72 -27.07 -26.82
C ARG A 64 13.84 -25.83 -26.67
N LYS A 65 13.42 -25.22 -27.78
CA LYS A 65 12.53 -24.06 -27.76
C LYS A 65 11.16 -24.38 -27.15
N TYR A 66 10.63 -25.58 -27.38
CA TYR A 66 9.41 -26.05 -26.72
C TYR A 66 9.61 -26.19 -25.20
N GLN A 67 10.71 -26.81 -24.76
CA GLN A 67 11.04 -26.94 -23.33
C GLN A 67 11.28 -25.58 -22.67
N GLU A 68 11.93 -24.64 -23.34
CA GLU A 68 12.09 -23.25 -22.88
C GLU A 68 10.71 -22.59 -22.64
N SER A 69 9.76 -22.77 -23.57
CA SER A 69 8.40 -22.23 -23.37
C SER A 69 7.66 -22.90 -22.21
N MET A 70 7.90 -24.19 -21.96
CA MET A 70 7.34 -24.89 -20.81
C MET A 70 7.98 -24.43 -19.50
N LEU A 71 9.29 -24.15 -19.52
CA LEU A 71 10.01 -23.60 -18.38
C LEU A 71 9.45 -22.23 -18.00
N GLN A 72 9.26 -21.33 -18.96
CA GLN A 72 8.66 -20.02 -18.73
C GLN A 72 7.26 -20.11 -18.11
N LYS A 73 6.42 -21.03 -18.60
CA LYS A 73 5.09 -21.27 -18.00
C LYS A 73 5.19 -21.81 -16.57
N THR A 74 6.14 -22.71 -16.33
CA THR A 74 6.38 -23.30 -15.00
C THR A 74 6.89 -22.25 -14.02
N ASP A 75 7.77 -21.35 -14.46
CA ASP A 75 8.27 -20.24 -13.64
C ASP A 75 7.15 -19.25 -13.30
N GLY A 76 6.31 -18.89 -14.27
CA GLY A 76 5.13 -18.06 -14.00
C GLY A 76 4.14 -18.73 -13.03
N GLN A 77 3.93 -20.04 -13.13
CA GLN A 77 3.14 -20.80 -12.15
C GLN A 77 3.80 -20.86 -10.77
N LEU A 78 5.13 -20.89 -10.72
CA LEU A 78 5.85 -20.89 -9.46
C LEU A 78 5.73 -19.55 -8.74
N GLU A 79 5.87 -18.45 -9.47
CA GLU A 79 5.69 -17.09 -8.95
C GLU A 79 4.27 -16.88 -8.40
N THR A 80 3.25 -17.34 -9.12
CA THR A 80 1.86 -17.23 -8.63
C THR A 80 1.63 -18.06 -7.38
N LEU A 81 2.18 -19.28 -7.28
CA LEU A 81 2.10 -20.10 -6.08
C LEU A 81 2.87 -19.49 -4.90
N GLU A 82 4.05 -18.92 -5.13
CA GLU A 82 4.84 -18.26 -4.08
C GLU A 82 4.14 -16.99 -3.56
N SER A 83 3.58 -16.19 -4.46
CA SER A 83 2.74 -15.04 -4.11
C SER A 83 1.53 -15.45 -3.27
N LEU A 84 0.78 -16.47 -3.72
CA LEU A 84 -0.40 -16.97 -3.00
C LEU A 84 -0.04 -17.48 -1.60
N VAL A 85 1.04 -18.24 -1.45
CA VAL A 85 1.51 -18.72 -0.13
C VAL A 85 1.87 -17.55 0.77
N SER A 86 2.60 -16.55 0.26
CA SER A 86 2.94 -15.35 1.02
C SER A 86 1.71 -14.55 1.45
N SER A 87 0.72 -14.40 0.57
CA SER A 87 -0.54 -13.71 0.90
C SER A 87 -1.32 -14.45 1.97
N ILE A 88 -1.35 -15.78 1.94
CA ILE A 88 -2.03 -16.58 2.97
C ILE A 88 -1.30 -16.46 4.31
N GLU A 89 0.03 -16.53 4.32
CA GLU A 89 0.82 -16.34 5.54
C GLU A 89 0.62 -14.95 6.14
N PHE A 90 0.55 -13.92 5.31
CA PHE A 90 0.21 -12.56 5.74
C PHE A 90 -1.20 -12.48 6.32
N ALA A 91 -2.20 -13.07 5.66
CA ALA A 91 -3.58 -13.08 6.14
C ALA A 91 -3.75 -13.83 7.48
N LEU A 92 -2.93 -14.86 7.73
CA LEU A 92 -2.90 -15.54 9.03
C LEU A 92 -2.38 -14.61 10.14
N VAL A 93 -1.31 -13.86 9.87
CA VAL A 93 -0.79 -12.86 10.81
C VAL A 93 -1.81 -11.74 11.04
N GLU A 94 -2.47 -11.27 9.98
CA GLU A 94 -3.53 -10.25 10.08
C GLU A 94 -4.69 -10.72 10.96
N LYS A 95 -5.10 -11.98 10.84
CA LYS A 95 -6.11 -12.59 11.71
C LYS A 95 -5.67 -12.57 13.18
N ASP A 96 -4.42 -12.92 13.46
CA ASP A 96 -3.90 -12.95 14.82
C ASP A 96 -3.82 -11.53 15.43
N ILE A 97 -3.40 -10.54 14.63
CA ILE A 97 -3.43 -9.12 15.03
C ILE A 97 -4.86 -8.67 15.32
N MET A 98 -5.82 -9.02 14.46
CA MET A 98 -7.23 -8.69 14.65
C MET A 98 -7.77 -9.30 15.96
N PHE A 99 -7.43 -10.56 16.25
CA PHE A 99 -7.82 -11.21 17.49
C PHE A 99 -7.18 -10.55 18.73
N GLY A 100 -5.92 -10.11 18.62
CA GLY A 100 -5.23 -9.34 19.65
C GLY A 100 -5.90 -7.98 19.90
N LEU A 101 -6.26 -7.25 18.83
CA LEU A 101 -7.00 -5.99 18.93
C LEU A 101 -8.40 -6.17 19.54
N GLN A 102 -9.11 -7.24 19.19
CA GLN A 102 -10.41 -7.56 19.78
C GLN A 102 -10.31 -7.82 21.29
N GLN A 103 -9.31 -8.60 21.72
CA GLN A 103 -9.06 -8.81 23.15
C GLN A 103 -8.65 -7.51 23.85
N GLY A 104 -7.74 -6.72 23.26
CA GLY A 104 -7.36 -5.41 23.78
C GLY A 104 -8.56 -4.49 23.94
N ASN A 105 -9.47 -4.45 22.95
CA ASN A 105 -10.71 -3.67 23.02
C ASN A 105 -11.66 -4.18 24.11
N GLN A 106 -11.76 -5.49 24.32
CA GLN A 106 -12.55 -6.05 25.42
C GLN A 106 -11.96 -5.67 26.79
N VAL A 107 -10.64 -5.73 26.95
CA VAL A 107 -9.97 -5.30 28.18
C VAL A 107 -10.15 -3.80 28.41
N LEU A 108 -10.00 -2.97 27.38
CA LEU A 108 -10.26 -1.53 27.48
C LEU A 108 -11.72 -1.24 27.86
N LYS A 109 -12.69 -1.97 27.31
CA LYS A 109 -14.10 -1.84 27.70
C LYS A 109 -14.35 -2.26 29.15
N ALA A 110 -13.72 -3.34 29.62
CA ALA A 110 -13.81 -3.74 31.01
C ALA A 110 -13.19 -2.69 31.94
N LEU A 111 -12.01 -2.17 31.58
CA LEU A 111 -11.35 -1.11 32.34
C LEU A 111 -12.18 0.18 32.36
N HIS A 112 -12.76 0.58 31.23
CA HIS A 112 -13.65 1.75 31.17
C HIS A 112 -14.94 1.55 31.98
N ALA A 113 -15.44 0.31 32.08
CA ALA A 113 -16.59 -0.01 32.91
C ALA A 113 -16.23 0.03 34.41
N GLU A 114 -15.01 -0.38 34.78
CA GLU A 114 -14.48 -0.31 36.14
C GLU A 114 -14.05 1.11 36.54
N MET A 115 -13.58 1.94 35.60
CA MET A 115 -13.23 3.36 35.81
C MET A 115 -14.45 4.28 36.02
N SER A 116 -15.60 3.66 36.29
CA SER A 116 -16.80 4.15 36.92
C SER A 116 -17.52 5.35 36.26
N LEU A 117 -18.81 5.13 36.03
CA LEU A 117 -19.76 6.19 35.70
C LEU A 117 -19.76 7.28 36.80
N GLU A 118 -19.47 6.90 38.04
CA GLU A 118 -19.40 7.78 39.22
C GLU A 118 -18.21 8.75 39.18
N ASP A 119 -17.01 8.32 38.75
CA ASP A 119 -15.85 9.21 38.61
C ASP A 119 -16.03 10.18 37.44
N VAL A 120 -16.70 9.73 36.37
CA VAL A 120 -17.06 10.58 35.23
C VAL A 120 -18.16 11.58 35.60
N GLU A 121 -19.21 11.14 36.30
CA GLU A 121 -20.28 12.01 36.80
C GLU A 121 -19.73 13.05 37.78
N LYS A 122 -18.90 12.64 38.73
CA LYS A 122 -18.27 13.57 39.69
C LYS A 122 -17.34 14.57 38.99
N LEU A 123 -16.56 14.16 38.00
CA LEU A 123 -15.73 15.08 37.22
C LEU A 123 -16.59 16.03 36.36
N MET A 124 -17.72 15.56 35.83
CA MET A 124 -18.67 16.41 35.11
C MET A 124 -19.37 17.41 36.03
N GLU A 125 -19.72 17.01 37.25
CA GLU A 125 -20.27 17.90 38.28
C GLU A 125 -19.23 18.93 38.72
N GLU A 126 -18.00 18.52 39.07
CA GLU A 126 -16.91 19.43 39.46
C GLU A 126 -16.56 20.43 38.34
N THR A 127 -16.60 20.01 37.07
CA THR A 127 -16.37 20.91 35.93
C THR A 127 -17.56 21.83 35.66
N ALA A 128 -18.80 21.36 35.80
CA ALA A 128 -19.98 22.20 35.68
C ALA A 128 -20.04 23.26 36.78
N GLU A 129 -19.69 22.89 38.02
CA GLU A 129 -19.56 23.82 39.16
C GLU A 129 -18.44 24.83 38.93
N ALA A 130 -17.27 24.41 38.45
CA ALA A 130 -16.17 25.32 38.14
C ALA A 130 -16.54 26.32 37.04
N VAL A 131 -17.25 25.87 36.00
CA VAL A 131 -17.75 26.75 34.93
C VAL A 131 -18.82 27.71 35.46
N ALA A 132 -19.74 27.23 36.29
CA ALA A 132 -20.74 28.08 36.92
C ALA A 132 -20.10 29.14 37.84
N TYR A 133 -19.10 28.76 38.62
CA TYR A 133 -18.34 29.67 39.47
C TYR A 133 -17.56 30.71 38.65
N GLN A 134 -16.94 30.31 37.54
CA GLN A 134 -16.28 31.25 36.63
C GLN A 134 -17.29 32.23 36.01
N ASN A 135 -18.45 31.73 35.56
CA ASN A 135 -19.52 32.59 35.03
C ASN A 135 -20.09 33.53 36.09
N GLU A 136 -20.17 33.11 37.35
CA GLU A 136 -20.59 33.95 38.47
C GLU A 136 -19.54 35.03 38.76
N ILE A 137 -18.25 34.69 38.73
CA ILE A 137 -17.14 35.65 38.83
C ILE A 137 -17.23 36.67 37.68
N ASP A 138 -17.39 36.18 36.45
CA ASP A 138 -17.50 37.03 35.26
C ASP A 138 -18.70 37.97 35.38
N GLN A 139 -19.86 37.46 35.80
CA GLN A 139 -21.06 38.26 36.01
C GLN A 139 -20.89 39.28 37.13
N MET A 140 -20.23 38.93 38.24
CA MET A 140 -19.93 39.86 39.33
C MET A 140 -18.94 40.95 38.91
N LEU A 141 -17.94 40.62 38.09
CA LEU A 141 -16.99 41.57 37.52
C LEU A 141 -17.72 42.54 36.58
N THR A 142 -18.48 42.04 35.60
CA THR A 142 -19.26 42.86 34.67
C THR A 142 -20.30 43.73 35.39
N SER A 143 -20.93 43.24 36.45
CA SER A 143 -21.95 44.00 37.20
C SER A 143 -21.37 45.11 38.08
N ARG A 144 -20.08 45.02 38.46
CA ARG A 144 -19.40 46.03 39.30
C ARG A 144 -18.58 47.02 38.50
N MET A 145 -18.20 46.68 37.27
CA MET A 145 -17.46 47.57 36.38
C MET A 145 -18.40 48.62 35.78
N THR A 146 -17.89 49.85 35.66
CA THR A 146 -18.56 50.91 34.92
C THR A 146 -18.26 50.80 33.42
N VAL A 147 -19.11 51.38 32.56
CA VAL A 147 -18.95 51.34 31.09
C VAL A 147 -17.58 51.88 30.66
N ASP A 148 -17.10 52.94 31.32
CA ASP A 148 -15.80 53.55 31.02
C ASP A 148 -14.61 52.63 31.39
N GLU A 149 -14.73 51.84 32.46
CA GLU A 149 -13.72 50.85 32.87
C GLU A 149 -13.70 49.64 31.94
N GLU A 150 -14.87 49.23 31.45
CA GLU A 150 -14.99 48.14 30.47
C GLU A 150 -14.37 48.52 29.11
N GLU A 151 -14.57 49.76 28.65
CA GLU A 151 -13.91 50.30 27.46
C GLU A 151 -12.38 50.38 27.62
N ALA A 152 -11.89 50.75 28.80
CA ALA A 152 -10.45 50.77 29.10
C ALA A 152 -9.82 49.36 29.02
N VAL A 153 -10.48 48.36 29.60
CA VAL A 153 -10.05 46.95 29.53
C VAL A 153 -10.09 46.41 28.09
N GLN A 154 -11.13 46.73 27.32
CA GLN A 154 -11.21 46.34 25.90
C GLN A 154 -10.08 46.96 25.07
N LYS A 155 -9.70 48.21 25.38
CA LYS A 155 -8.57 48.88 24.72
C LYS A 155 -7.23 48.22 25.07
N GLU A 156 -6.99 47.90 26.35
CA GLU A 156 -5.78 47.18 26.78
C GLU A 156 -5.70 45.78 26.14
N LEU A 157 -6.83 45.07 26.04
CA LEU A 157 -6.91 43.79 25.35
C LEU A 157 -6.58 43.92 23.85
N ALA A 158 -7.04 44.99 23.19
CA ALA A 158 -6.69 45.26 21.79
C ALA A 158 -5.20 45.57 21.61
N GLU A 159 -4.58 46.29 22.55
CA GLU A 159 -3.14 46.56 22.56
C GLU A 159 -2.32 45.26 22.76
N LEU A 160 -2.72 44.40 23.70
CA LEU A 160 -2.09 43.09 23.91
C LEU A 160 -2.29 42.13 22.73
N GLN A 161 -3.46 42.15 22.08
CA GLN A 161 -3.69 41.41 20.84
C GLN A 161 -2.78 41.94 19.72
N ALA A 162 -2.62 43.26 19.59
CA ALA A 162 -1.72 43.85 18.62
C ALA A 162 -0.25 43.53 18.94
N GLU A 163 0.15 43.36 20.20
CA GLU A 163 1.49 42.93 20.58
C GLU A 163 1.73 41.43 20.32
N ALA A 164 0.75 40.58 20.65
CA ALA A 164 0.79 39.14 20.43
C ALA A 164 0.73 38.76 18.93
N LEU A 165 -0.11 39.45 18.14
CA LEU A 165 -0.15 39.31 16.69
C LEU A 165 0.94 40.14 15.98
N GLY A 166 1.46 41.19 16.61
CA GLY A 166 2.50 42.10 16.10
C GLY A 166 3.93 41.59 16.26
N SER A 167 4.11 40.30 16.57
CA SER A 167 5.39 39.61 16.50
C SER A 167 5.32 38.27 15.76
N ALA A 168 4.27 38.06 14.95
CA ALA A 168 4.35 37.21 13.77
C ALA A 168 4.28 38.12 12.54
N PRO A 169 5.17 38.00 11.55
CA PRO A 169 4.94 38.65 10.27
C PRO A 169 3.58 38.15 9.78
N ILE A 170 2.58 39.04 9.79
CA ILE A 170 1.39 38.86 8.98
C ILE A 170 1.95 38.80 7.57
N HIS A 171 2.05 37.58 7.06
CA HIS A 171 2.01 37.35 5.63
C HIS A 171 0.63 37.86 5.23
N GLU A 172 0.55 39.16 4.95
CA GLU A 172 -0.50 39.67 4.07
C GLU A 172 -0.49 38.69 2.89
N PRO A 173 -1.60 37.99 2.61
CA PRO A 173 -1.69 37.37 1.30
C PRO A 173 -1.59 38.53 0.33
N SER A 174 -0.40 38.66 -0.27
CA SER A 174 -0.16 39.52 -1.42
C SER A 174 -1.38 39.42 -2.33
N PRO A 175 -1.88 40.53 -2.89
CA PRO A 175 -2.89 40.45 -3.93
C PRO A 175 -2.43 39.40 -4.92
N PRO A 176 -3.29 38.46 -5.34
CA PRO A 176 -2.86 37.26 -6.05
C PRO A 176 -2.04 37.69 -7.25
N GLU A 177 -0.74 37.43 -7.19
CA GLU A 177 0.11 37.57 -8.37
C GLU A 177 -0.51 36.64 -9.42
N PRO A 178 -0.73 37.12 -10.66
CA PRO A 178 -1.32 36.29 -11.68
C PRO A 178 -0.41 35.09 -11.90
N VAL A 179 -0.88 33.93 -11.44
CA VAL A 179 -0.24 32.64 -11.62
C VAL A 179 0.01 32.46 -13.11
N LYS A 180 1.25 32.62 -13.56
CA LYS A 180 1.65 32.21 -14.91
C LYS A 180 1.69 30.70 -14.90
N LEU A 181 0.54 30.10 -15.15
CA LEU A 181 0.45 28.70 -15.54
C LEU A 181 1.42 28.49 -16.72
N PRO A 182 2.23 27.41 -16.72
CA PRO A 182 3.01 27.08 -17.90
C PRO A 182 2.05 26.95 -19.08
N SER A 183 2.36 27.66 -20.16
CA SER A 183 1.58 27.61 -21.39
C SER A 183 1.44 26.16 -21.80
N VAL A 184 0.20 25.68 -21.85
CA VAL A 184 -0.16 24.50 -22.65
C VAL A 184 0.49 24.71 -24.02
N PRO A 185 1.27 23.77 -24.55
CA PRO A 185 1.85 23.93 -25.87
C PRO A 185 0.73 24.15 -26.89
N THR A 186 0.53 25.42 -27.29
CA THR A 186 -0.17 25.79 -28.51
C THR A 186 0.77 25.51 -29.67
N THR A 187 0.98 24.23 -29.94
CA THR A 187 1.54 23.79 -31.20
C THR A 187 0.40 23.01 -31.85
N GLU A 188 -0.25 23.64 -32.84
CA GLU A 188 -1.01 22.87 -33.82
C GLU A 188 -0.10 21.74 -34.29
N PRO A 189 -0.57 20.48 -34.35
CA PRO A 189 0.21 19.44 -34.99
C PRO A 189 0.43 19.91 -36.41
N ALA A 190 1.69 20.17 -36.76
CA ALA A 190 2.10 20.21 -38.15
C ALA A 190 1.58 18.91 -38.75
N GLN A 191 0.64 19.04 -39.68
CA GLN A 191 0.28 17.95 -40.56
C GLN A 191 1.57 17.61 -41.30
N GLU A 192 2.26 16.57 -40.83
CA GLU A 192 3.26 15.89 -41.63
C GLU A 192 2.53 15.41 -42.88
N GLU A 193 2.92 16.02 -44.00
CA GLU A 193 2.61 15.58 -45.34
C GLU A 193 2.75 14.05 -45.41
N PRO A 194 1.77 13.32 -45.96
CA PRO A 194 2.00 11.94 -46.29
C PRO A 194 3.10 11.91 -47.36
N ALA A 195 4.29 11.44 -46.95
CA ALA A 195 5.35 11.01 -47.84
C ALA A 195 4.75 10.00 -48.82
N LYS A 196 4.43 10.47 -50.03
CA LYS A 196 4.03 9.62 -51.14
C LYS A 196 5.24 8.79 -51.56
N GLU A 197 5.24 7.59 -51.01
CA GLU A 197 5.62 6.32 -51.63
C GLU A 197 6.00 6.49 -53.11
N SER A 198 7.31 6.49 -53.35
CA SER A 198 7.90 6.38 -54.67
C SER A 198 7.55 5.01 -55.27
N GLU A 199 6.58 4.99 -56.18
CA GLU A 199 6.38 3.89 -57.12
C GLU A 199 7.63 3.76 -58.03
N GLN A 200 8.61 2.97 -57.61
CA GLN A 200 9.54 2.35 -58.56
C GLN A 200 8.94 1.04 -59.04
N ARG A 201 8.14 1.15 -60.11
CA ARG A 201 7.81 0.02 -60.97
C ARG A 201 9.10 -0.53 -61.58
N VAL A 202 9.45 -1.75 -61.20
CA VAL A 202 10.33 -2.62 -61.99
C VAL A 202 9.45 -3.51 -62.87
N ALA A 203 9.49 -3.27 -64.18
CA ALA A 203 9.19 -4.23 -65.26
C ALA A 203 9.79 -3.65 -66.56
N LEU A 204 11.02 -4.02 -66.93
CA LEU A 204 11.41 -5.15 -67.81
C LEU A 204 11.75 -4.65 -69.25
N PRO A 205 12.69 -5.30 -69.94
CA PRO A 205 13.54 -4.72 -70.98
C PRO A 205 12.99 -4.90 -72.40
N ALA A 206 13.46 -4.06 -73.32
CA ALA A 206 13.52 -4.30 -74.76
C ALA A 206 14.72 -3.56 -75.36
#